data_AF-A0A946MYI0-F1
#
_entry.id   AF-A0A946MYI0-F1
#
_cell.length_a   1.000
_cell.length_b   1.000
_cell.length_c   1.000
_cell.angle_alpha   90.00
_cell.angle_beta   90.00
_cell.angle_gamma   90.00
#
_symmetry.space_group_name_H-M   'P 1'
#
loop_
_entity.id
_entity.type
_entity.pdbx_description
1 polymer ?
#
loop_
_entity_poly.entity_id
_entity_poly.type
_entity_poly.pdbx_seq_one_letter_code
_entity_poly.pdbx_strand_id
1 'polypeptide(L)'
;MLFNVKKTVAAATASTLLATGAFAGSHALSGDLVIFSDMSNPAPRAVMEGMIDRFGAMHPNLNIDLTVIDRENMKTQILNFTSANAPDLTNWYAANRMIPFVDAGLFEDVSDLWAEDEFVNNLASTKGALTLDGKQWGIPYSYYQWGVYYREDIFNELGLTEPTTWAEEKANCGKIVASGRACYTIGTKYLWTAGGWF
;
A
#
# COMPACT_ATOMS: atom_id res chain seq x y z
N MET A 1 -30.35 -34.93 -64.89
CA MET A 1 -31.15 -34.10 -65.80
C MET A 1 -32.53 -33.95 -65.17
N LEU A 2 -33.06 -32.71 -65.18
CA LEU A 2 -34.38 -32.25 -64.71
C LEU A 2 -34.53 -31.94 -63.20
N PHE A 3 -34.42 -30.63 -62.96
CA PHE A 3 -34.83 -29.85 -61.80
C PHE A 3 -36.36 -29.86 -61.61
N ASN A 4 -36.82 -29.69 -60.35
CA ASN A 4 -37.86 -28.70 -60.10
C ASN A 4 -37.83 -28.17 -58.65
N VAL A 5 -37.79 -26.84 -58.54
CA VAL A 5 -37.77 -26.02 -57.32
C VAL A 5 -39.18 -25.44 -57.13
N LYS A 6 -39.62 -25.28 -55.87
CA LYS A 6 -40.34 -24.10 -55.30
C LYS A 6 -41.32 -24.51 -54.19
N LYS A 7 -41.12 -24.06 -52.94
CA LYS A 7 -41.61 -22.77 -52.40
C LYS A 7 -41.47 -22.72 -50.88
N THR A 8 -40.87 -21.63 -50.43
CA THR A 8 -40.77 -21.14 -49.05
C THR A 8 -42.12 -20.61 -48.56
N VAL A 9 -42.49 -20.88 -47.31
CA VAL A 9 -43.34 -19.99 -46.49
C VAL A 9 -42.79 -19.99 -45.07
N ALA A 10 -42.35 -18.81 -44.64
CA ALA A 10 -41.90 -18.51 -43.29
C ALA A 10 -43.11 -18.40 -42.36
N ALA A 11 -43.01 -18.97 -41.16
CA ALA A 11 -43.96 -18.75 -40.07
C ALA A 11 -43.20 -18.16 -38.88
N ALA A 12 -43.68 -17.01 -38.43
CA ALA A 12 -43.12 -16.18 -37.37
C ALA A 12 -43.22 -16.88 -36.00
N THR A 13 -42.09 -17.07 -35.33
CA THR A 13 -42.03 -17.41 -33.91
C THR A 13 -42.07 -16.15 -33.06
N ALA A 14 -43.09 -16.05 -32.22
CA ALA A 14 -43.23 -15.04 -31.18
C ALA A 14 -42.10 -15.18 -30.14
N SER A 15 -41.25 -14.16 -30.02
CA SER A 15 -40.27 -14.06 -28.93
C SER A 15 -40.96 -13.50 -27.69
N THR A 16 -41.22 -14.36 -26.70
CA THR A 16 -41.61 -13.95 -25.35
C THR A 16 -40.45 -14.22 -24.39
N LEU A 17 -40.03 -13.14 -23.72
CA LEU A 17 -39.11 -12.99 -22.59
C LEU A 17 -38.37 -14.22 -22.04
N LEU A 18 -37.03 -14.10 -22.00
CA LEU A 18 -36.28 -14.33 -20.76
C LEU A 18 -35.26 -13.20 -20.63
N ALA A 19 -35.53 -12.26 -19.73
CA ALA A 19 -34.53 -11.34 -19.20
C ALA A 19 -33.54 -12.18 -18.39
N THR A 20 -32.49 -12.68 -19.04
CA THR A 20 -31.30 -13.16 -18.34
C THR A 20 -30.63 -11.93 -17.77
N GLY A 21 -30.87 -11.66 -16.49
CA GLY A 21 -30.00 -10.81 -15.71
C GLY A 21 -28.57 -11.30 -15.89
N ALA A 22 -27.74 -10.48 -16.52
CA ALA A 22 -26.32 -10.69 -16.54
C ALA A 22 -25.83 -10.51 -15.09
N PHE A 23 -25.87 -11.58 -14.31
CA PHE A 23 -24.92 -11.74 -13.23
C PHE A 23 -23.56 -11.80 -13.92
N ALA A 24 -22.83 -10.69 -13.86
CA ALA A 24 -21.39 -10.69 -14.06
C ALA A 24 -20.83 -11.73 -13.07
N GLY A 25 -20.57 -12.93 -13.55
CA GLY A 25 -19.88 -13.93 -12.77
C GLY A 25 -18.50 -13.37 -12.47
N SER A 26 -18.30 -12.94 -11.23
CA SER A 26 -16.99 -12.73 -10.65
C SER A 26 -16.15 -13.96 -10.99
N HIS A 27 -15.20 -13.81 -11.91
CA HIS A 27 -14.29 -14.89 -12.23
C HIS A 27 -13.53 -15.19 -10.93
N ALA A 28 -13.66 -16.41 -10.41
CA ALA A 28 -12.92 -16.81 -9.21
C ALA A 28 -11.43 -16.73 -9.50
N LEU A 29 -10.69 -15.91 -8.76
CA LEU A 29 -9.25 -15.80 -8.87
C LEU A 29 -8.59 -17.17 -8.63
N SER A 30 -7.58 -17.50 -9.44
CA SER A 30 -6.86 -18.77 -9.38
C SER A 30 -5.41 -18.63 -9.81
N GLY A 31 -4.54 -19.53 -9.38
CA GLY A 31 -3.10 -19.52 -9.70
C GLY A 31 -2.26 -19.22 -8.46
N ASP A 32 -1.04 -18.74 -8.67
CA ASP A 32 -0.15 -18.30 -7.59
C ASP A 32 -0.15 -16.77 -7.48
N LEU A 33 -0.12 -16.25 -6.25
CA LEU A 33 0.09 -14.85 -5.93
C LEU A 33 1.28 -14.75 -4.98
N VAL A 34 2.41 -14.24 -5.48
CA VAL A 34 3.66 -14.10 -4.74
C VAL A 34 3.77 -12.69 -4.15
N ILE A 35 3.94 -12.60 -2.83
CA ILE A 35 3.98 -11.33 -2.10
C ILE A 35 5.25 -11.24 -1.27
N PHE A 36 6.04 -10.20 -1.46
CA PHE A 36 7.18 -9.87 -0.60
C PHE A 36 6.84 -8.69 0.32
N SER A 37 6.97 -8.88 1.63
CA SER A 37 6.55 -7.88 2.63
C SER A 37 7.66 -7.55 3.63
N ASP A 38 7.79 -6.27 4.01
CA ASP A 38 8.64 -5.84 5.14
C ASP A 38 7.93 -5.73 6.48
N MET A 39 6.70 -6.26 6.59
CA MET A 39 5.95 -6.31 7.84
C MET A 39 6.52 -7.41 8.76
N SER A 40 7.79 -7.28 9.13
CA SER A 40 8.58 -8.26 9.88
C SER A 40 8.42 -8.14 11.40
N ASN A 41 7.93 -7.01 11.90
CA ASN A 41 7.62 -6.84 13.32
C ASN A 41 6.39 -7.69 13.71
N PRO A 42 6.34 -8.30 14.92
CA PRO A 42 5.31 -9.28 15.28
C PRO A 42 3.86 -8.81 15.07
N ALA A 43 3.51 -7.61 15.52
CA ALA A 43 2.14 -7.11 15.41
C ALA A 43 1.74 -6.79 13.96
N PRO A 44 2.51 -5.99 13.17
CA PRO A 44 2.25 -5.82 11.74
C PRO A 44 2.23 -7.14 10.95
N ARG A 45 3.14 -8.08 11.26
CA ARG A 45 3.20 -9.39 10.61
C ARG A 45 1.90 -10.16 10.77
N ALA A 46 1.40 -10.26 12.00
CA ALA A 46 0.15 -10.95 12.31
C ALA A 46 -1.05 -10.33 11.58
N VAL A 47 -1.05 -9.01 11.38
CA VAL A 47 -2.08 -8.32 10.58
C VAL A 47 -2.00 -8.75 9.11
N MET A 48 -0.81 -8.75 8.52
CA MET A 48 -0.60 -9.16 7.12
C MET A 48 -0.98 -10.62 6.89
N GLU A 49 -0.49 -11.53 7.73
CA GLU A 49 -0.84 -12.97 7.68
C GLU A 49 -2.36 -13.16 7.80
N GLY A 50 -3.01 -12.45 8.75
CA GLY A 50 -4.47 -12.51 8.88
C GLY A 50 -5.23 -11.92 7.68
N MET A 51 -4.68 -10.92 6.98
CA MET A 51 -5.27 -10.40 5.73
C MET A 51 -5.18 -11.44 4.61
N ILE A 52 -4.04 -12.10 4.47
CA ILE A 52 -3.83 -13.18 3.50
C ILE A 52 -4.77 -14.35 3.77
N ASP A 53 -4.92 -14.79 5.02
CA ASP A 53 -5.82 -15.88 5.38
C ASP A 53 -7.28 -15.57 4.97
N ARG A 54 -7.75 -14.34 5.24
CA ARG A 54 -9.10 -13.92 4.85
C ARG A 54 -9.26 -13.85 3.33
N PHE A 55 -8.26 -13.31 2.62
CA PHE A 55 -8.30 -13.21 1.17
C PHE A 55 -8.26 -14.60 0.51
N GLY A 56 -7.40 -15.49 0.98
CA GLY A 56 -7.32 -16.88 0.53
C GLY A 56 -8.62 -17.66 0.78
N ALA A 57 -9.26 -17.45 1.93
CA ALA A 57 -10.57 -18.07 2.21
C ALA A 57 -11.68 -17.60 1.25
N MET A 58 -11.60 -16.36 0.75
CA MET A 58 -12.51 -15.82 -0.29
C MET A 58 -12.18 -16.35 -1.69
N HIS A 59 -10.94 -16.81 -1.92
CA HIS A 59 -10.43 -17.23 -3.23
C HIS A 59 -9.72 -18.60 -3.12
N PRO A 60 -10.45 -19.71 -2.94
CA PRO A 60 -9.87 -21.02 -2.61
C PRO A 60 -9.02 -21.65 -3.73
N ASN A 61 -9.10 -21.12 -4.96
CA ASN A 61 -8.28 -21.57 -6.09
C ASN A 61 -6.98 -20.75 -6.23
N LEU A 62 -6.78 -19.74 -5.40
CA LEU A 62 -5.59 -18.90 -5.37
C LEU A 62 -4.64 -19.40 -4.28
N ASN A 63 -3.41 -19.70 -4.66
CA ASN A 63 -2.32 -20.02 -3.75
C ASN A 63 -1.53 -18.74 -3.46
N ILE A 64 -1.50 -18.29 -2.20
CA ILE A 64 -0.84 -17.05 -1.81
C ILE A 64 0.49 -17.41 -1.13
N ASP A 65 1.61 -17.03 -1.75
CA ASP A 65 2.95 -17.20 -1.19
C ASP A 65 3.45 -15.88 -0.60
N LEU A 66 3.46 -15.78 0.73
CA LEU A 66 3.99 -14.63 1.45
C LEU A 66 5.41 -14.89 1.94
N THR A 67 6.35 -14.10 1.43
CA THR A 67 7.70 -13.99 1.98
C THR A 67 7.84 -12.72 2.82
N VAL A 68 8.07 -12.88 4.12
CA VAL A 68 8.36 -11.78 5.03
C VAL A 68 9.88 -11.55 5.12
N ILE A 69 10.31 -10.34 4.77
CA ILE A 69 11.70 -9.90 4.76
C ILE A 69 11.91 -8.89 5.89
N ASP A 70 13.04 -8.97 6.60
CA ASP A 70 13.41 -7.92 7.55
C ASP A 70 13.45 -6.54 6.87
N ARG A 71 12.97 -5.51 7.57
CA ARG A 71 12.79 -4.18 6.98
C ARG A 71 14.06 -3.54 6.46
N GLU A 72 15.17 -3.69 7.16
CA GLU A 72 16.44 -3.12 6.71
C GLU A 72 17.05 -3.98 5.60
N ASN A 73 16.88 -5.31 5.67
CA ASN A 73 17.29 -6.20 4.59
C ASN A 73 16.53 -5.94 3.28
N MET A 74 15.21 -5.72 3.32
CA MET A 74 14.40 -5.46 2.12
C MET A 74 14.92 -4.26 1.33
N LYS A 75 15.41 -3.21 2.01
CA LYS A 75 15.97 -2.02 1.36
C LYS A 75 17.17 -2.33 0.48
N THR A 76 17.91 -3.39 0.79
CA THR A 76 19.09 -3.83 0.03
C THR A 76 18.76 -4.90 -1.01
N GLN A 77 17.69 -5.67 -0.82
CA GLN A 77 17.34 -6.80 -1.68
C GLN A 77 16.36 -6.44 -2.79
N ILE A 78 15.55 -5.38 -2.64
CA ILE A 78 14.47 -5.06 -3.60
C ILE A 78 14.95 -4.96 -5.04
N LEU A 79 16.07 -4.29 -5.31
CA LEU A 79 16.58 -4.15 -6.67
C LEU A 79 16.89 -5.50 -7.31
N ASN A 80 17.42 -6.43 -6.51
CA ASN A 80 17.77 -7.76 -7.00
C ASN A 80 16.51 -8.59 -7.28
N PHE A 81 15.56 -8.62 -6.35
CA PHE A 81 14.38 -9.45 -6.55
C PHE A 81 13.47 -8.89 -7.65
N THR A 82 13.26 -7.58 -7.75
CA THR A 82 12.42 -7.02 -8.81
C THR A 82 13.01 -7.21 -10.20
N SER A 83 14.33 -7.37 -10.32
CA SER A 83 15.00 -7.58 -11.61
C SER A 83 15.18 -9.05 -12.00
N ALA A 84 15.15 -9.98 -11.03
CA ALA A 84 15.49 -11.38 -11.26
C ALA A 84 14.33 -12.35 -10.99
N ASN A 85 13.67 -12.21 -9.84
CA ASN A 85 12.57 -13.07 -9.36
C ASN A 85 11.52 -12.18 -8.72
N ALA A 86 10.84 -11.38 -9.56
CA ALA A 86 9.92 -10.36 -9.08
C ALA A 86 8.68 -11.02 -8.44
N PRO A 87 8.24 -10.57 -7.26
CA PRO A 87 6.92 -10.92 -6.74
C PRO A 87 5.83 -10.19 -7.54
N ASP A 88 4.60 -10.68 -7.48
CA ASP A 88 3.44 -9.96 -8.00
C ASP A 88 3.16 -8.69 -7.19
N LEU A 89 3.39 -8.74 -5.86
CA LEU A 89 3.22 -7.60 -4.96
C LEU A 89 4.43 -7.46 -4.04
N THR A 90 4.88 -6.21 -3.86
CA THR A 90 5.87 -5.89 -2.82
C THR A 90 5.48 -4.65 -2.04
N ASN A 91 5.82 -4.62 -0.75
CA ASN A 91 5.80 -3.36 -0.01
C ASN A 91 6.98 -2.49 -0.44
N TRP A 92 6.74 -1.20 -0.63
CA TRP A 92 7.80 -0.23 -0.83
C TRP A 92 7.42 1.17 -0.38
N TYR A 93 8.42 2.03 -0.25
CA TYR A 93 8.27 3.41 0.18
C TYR A 93 7.90 4.31 -1.00
N ALA A 94 6.86 5.11 -0.80
CA ALA A 94 6.38 6.14 -1.70
C ALA A 94 7.42 7.25 -1.99
N ALA A 95 7.04 8.20 -2.84
CA ALA A 95 7.81 9.35 -3.27
C ALA A 95 9.20 8.98 -3.82
N ASN A 96 10.24 9.71 -3.42
CA ASN A 96 11.59 9.60 -4.00
C ASN A 96 12.18 8.19 -3.97
N ARG A 97 11.74 7.33 -3.05
CA ARG A 97 12.27 5.96 -2.96
C ARG A 97 11.72 5.04 -4.05
N MET A 98 10.59 5.36 -4.67
CA MET A 98 10.03 4.56 -5.77
C MET A 98 10.69 4.87 -7.11
N ILE A 99 11.19 6.10 -7.31
CA ILE A 99 11.63 6.63 -8.60
C ILE A 99 12.59 5.67 -9.34
N PRO A 100 13.65 5.12 -8.73
CA PRO A 100 14.57 4.24 -9.46
C PRO A 100 13.92 2.95 -10.01
N PHE A 101 12.87 2.47 -9.35
CA PHE A 101 12.15 1.26 -9.78
C PHE A 101 11.15 1.57 -10.89
N VAL A 102 10.52 2.74 -10.84
CA VAL A 102 9.66 3.24 -11.91
C VAL A 102 10.48 3.51 -13.18
N ASP A 103 11.60 4.23 -13.05
CA ASP A 103 12.49 4.56 -14.17
C ASP A 103 13.09 3.30 -14.84
N ALA A 104 13.31 2.24 -14.06
CA ALA A 104 13.80 0.96 -14.54
C ALA A 104 12.68 0.04 -15.10
N GLY A 105 11.41 0.46 -15.07
CA GLY A 105 10.28 -0.34 -15.53
C GLY A 105 9.97 -1.55 -14.64
N LEU A 106 10.36 -1.49 -13.36
CA LEU A 106 10.20 -2.57 -12.39
C LEU A 106 8.89 -2.47 -11.59
N PHE A 107 8.23 -1.31 -11.62
CA PHE A 107 6.90 -1.09 -11.02
C PHE A 107 5.86 -0.90 -12.12
N GLU A 108 4.64 -1.36 -11.85
CA GLU A 108 3.50 -1.26 -12.77
C GLU A 108 2.74 0.06 -12.60
N ASP A 109 2.24 0.61 -13.70
CA ASP A 109 1.32 1.73 -13.72
C ASP A 109 -0.07 1.26 -13.30
N VAL A 110 -0.53 1.70 -12.13
CA VAL A 110 -1.83 1.34 -11.54
C VAL A 110 -2.82 2.51 -11.57
N SER A 111 -2.66 3.44 -12.51
CA SER A 111 -3.50 4.64 -12.62
C SER A 111 -4.99 4.31 -12.86
N ASP A 112 -5.28 3.13 -13.41
CA ASP A 112 -6.63 2.61 -13.59
C ASP A 112 -7.34 2.36 -12.25
N LEU A 113 -6.66 1.75 -11.28
CA LEU A 113 -7.18 1.57 -9.92
C LEU A 113 -7.52 2.93 -9.29
N TRP A 114 -6.69 3.94 -9.51
CA TRP A 114 -6.93 5.29 -9.01
C TRP A 114 -8.10 6.04 -9.64
N ALA A 115 -8.78 5.45 -10.63
CA ALA A 115 -10.04 5.93 -11.17
C ALA A 115 -11.28 5.33 -10.49
N GLU A 116 -11.12 4.28 -9.68
CA GLU A 116 -12.24 3.66 -8.96
C GLU A 116 -12.67 4.52 -7.76
N ASP A 117 -13.98 4.59 -7.52
CA ASP A 117 -14.59 5.42 -6.47
C ASP A 117 -14.02 5.11 -5.07
N GLU A 118 -13.68 3.85 -4.81
CA GLU A 118 -13.11 3.44 -3.53
C GLU A 118 -11.78 4.16 -3.25
N PHE A 119 -10.87 4.17 -4.22
CA PHE A 119 -9.56 4.80 -4.06
C PHE A 119 -9.64 6.32 -4.16
N VAL A 120 -10.47 6.85 -5.07
CA VAL A 120 -10.68 8.30 -5.23
C VAL A 120 -11.20 8.91 -3.93
N ASN A 121 -12.19 8.30 -3.27
CA ASN A 121 -12.83 8.91 -2.10
C ASN A 121 -12.07 8.69 -0.80
N ASN A 122 -11.34 7.57 -0.67
CA ASN A 122 -10.72 7.21 0.61
C ASN A 122 -9.21 7.49 0.66
N LEU A 123 -8.50 7.52 -0.48
CA LEU A 123 -7.03 7.63 -0.52
C LEU A 123 -6.53 8.89 -1.23
N ALA A 124 -7.41 9.84 -1.60
CA ALA A 124 -7.04 11.06 -2.33
C ALA A 124 -5.85 11.82 -1.72
N SER A 125 -5.78 11.91 -0.38
CA SER A 125 -4.70 12.61 0.35
C SER A 125 -3.32 12.00 0.14
N THR A 126 -3.24 10.73 -0.25
CA THR A 126 -2.00 9.99 -0.45
C THR A 126 -1.57 9.90 -1.92
N LYS A 127 -2.48 10.18 -2.86
CA LYS A 127 -2.26 10.04 -4.31
C LYS A 127 -1.02 10.76 -4.80
N GLY A 128 -0.78 11.98 -4.29
CA GLY A 128 0.38 12.79 -4.66
C GLY A 128 1.71 12.09 -4.35
N ALA A 129 1.79 11.35 -3.24
CA ALA A 129 3.02 10.64 -2.86
C ALA A 129 3.31 9.43 -3.76
N LEU A 130 2.33 8.91 -4.49
CA LEU A 130 2.46 7.79 -5.42
C LEU A 130 2.46 8.21 -6.89
N THR A 131 2.43 9.52 -7.16
CA THR A 131 2.38 10.05 -8.52
C THR A 131 3.77 10.41 -9.03
N LEU A 132 4.14 9.87 -10.19
CA LEU A 132 5.31 10.29 -10.96
C LEU A 132 4.87 10.46 -12.42
N ASP A 133 5.18 11.61 -13.02
CA ASP A 133 4.85 11.96 -14.40
C ASP A 133 3.36 11.75 -14.77
N GLY A 134 2.47 12.08 -13.82
CA GLY A 134 1.02 11.99 -13.99
C GLY A 134 0.42 10.59 -13.80
N LYS A 135 1.26 9.57 -13.63
CA LYS A 135 0.86 8.17 -13.40
C LYS A 135 1.02 7.77 -11.94
N GLN A 136 0.28 6.76 -11.50
CA GLN A 136 0.35 6.22 -10.14
C GLN A 136 1.04 4.85 -10.13
N TRP A 137 1.93 4.64 -9.18
CA TRP A 137 2.85 3.48 -9.16
C TRP A 137 2.72 2.63 -7.90
N GLY A 138 1.56 2.70 -7.25
CA GLY A 138 1.23 1.86 -6.10
C GLY A 138 -0.12 2.22 -5.47
N ILE A 139 -0.51 1.41 -4.49
CA ILE A 139 -1.68 1.61 -3.65
C ILE A 139 -1.23 1.70 -2.18
N PRO A 140 -1.54 2.78 -1.46
CA PRO A 140 -1.13 2.94 -0.08
C PRO A 140 -2.04 2.11 0.84
N TYR A 141 -1.43 1.28 1.68
CA TYR A 141 -2.14 0.55 2.74
C TYR A 141 -1.97 1.21 4.12
N SER A 142 -1.02 2.14 4.24
CA SER A 142 -0.79 2.92 5.46
C SER A 142 -0.10 4.25 5.14
N TYR A 143 -0.26 5.22 6.04
CA TYR A 143 0.50 6.46 6.08
C TYR A 143 0.70 6.85 7.54
N TYR A 144 1.71 7.66 7.82
CA TYR A 144 2.00 8.13 9.17
C TYR A 144 2.62 9.52 9.13
N GLN A 145 2.47 10.25 10.24
CA GLN A 145 3.03 11.58 10.40
C GLN A 145 4.39 11.50 11.10
N TRP A 146 5.32 12.33 10.65
CA TRP A 146 6.53 12.64 11.39
C TRP A 146 6.24 13.80 12.34
N GLY A 147 6.72 13.69 13.58
CA GLY A 147 6.49 14.71 14.61
C GLY A 147 7.32 14.46 15.85
N VAL A 148 7.32 15.44 16.76
CA VAL A 148 7.91 15.29 18.09
C VAL A 148 6.86 14.64 18.99
N TYR A 149 7.20 13.48 19.53
CA TYR A 149 6.43 12.85 20.58
C TYR A 149 7.07 13.22 21.93
N TYR A 150 6.25 13.57 22.92
CA TYR A 150 6.71 13.91 24.26
C TYR A 150 5.95 13.13 25.34
N ARG A 151 6.51 13.13 26.54
CA ARG A 151 5.93 12.54 27.74
C ARG A 151 5.14 13.60 28.49
N GLU A 152 3.81 13.51 28.43
CA GLU A 152 2.90 14.46 29.09
C GLU A 152 3.16 14.59 30.59
N ASP A 153 3.48 13.48 31.27
CA ASP A 153 3.79 13.48 32.70
C ASP A 153 5.06 14.27 33.02
N ILE A 154 6.10 14.20 32.18
CA ILE A 154 7.31 15.01 32.33
C ILE A 154 7.01 16.49 32.08
N PHE A 155 6.18 16.78 31.07
CA PHE A 155 5.75 18.14 30.78
C PHE A 155 4.97 18.74 31.97
N ASN A 156 4.04 17.97 32.54
CA ASN A 156 3.25 18.40 33.69
C ASN A 156 4.12 18.56 34.96
N GLU A 157 5.04 17.63 35.24
CA GLU A 157 5.97 17.70 36.38
C GLU A 157 6.82 18.98 36.33
N LEU A 158 7.28 19.37 35.14
CA LEU A 158 8.19 20.51 34.94
C LEU A 158 7.48 21.81 34.57
N GLY A 159 6.14 21.82 34.52
CA GLY A 159 5.34 22.99 34.13
C GLY A 159 5.66 23.47 32.70
N LEU A 160 5.76 22.55 31.75
CA LEU A 160 6.00 22.81 30.33
C LEU A 160 4.68 22.84 29.56
N THR A 161 4.68 23.57 28.44
CA THR A 161 3.57 23.58 27.49
C THR A 161 4.08 23.16 26.12
N GLU A 162 3.19 22.60 25.30
CA GLU A 162 3.49 22.31 23.89
C GLU A 162 4.04 23.58 23.20
N PRO A 163 5.25 23.53 22.63
CA PRO A 163 5.87 24.68 22.02
C PRO A 163 5.32 24.91 20.61
N THR A 164 5.06 26.17 20.30
CA THR A 164 4.64 26.65 18.97
C THR A 164 5.79 27.26 18.18
N THR A 165 6.91 27.53 18.87
CA THR A 165 8.13 28.08 18.27
C THR A 165 9.37 27.29 18.68
N TRP A 166 10.41 27.36 17.84
CA TRP A 166 11.70 26.75 18.17
C TRP A 166 12.36 27.33 19.42
N ALA A 167 12.08 28.60 19.74
CA ALA A 167 12.59 29.22 20.95
C ALA A 167 11.94 28.60 22.21
N GLU A 168 10.64 28.35 22.17
CA GLU A 168 9.90 27.67 23.24
C GLU A 168 10.36 26.22 23.40
N GLU A 169 10.56 25.49 22.29
CA GLU A 169 11.08 24.12 22.31
C GLU A 169 12.46 24.06 22.99
N LYS A 170 13.39 24.94 22.61
CA LYS A 170 14.70 25.02 23.27
C LYS A 170 14.59 25.36 24.76
N ALA A 171 13.65 26.21 25.15
CA ALA A 171 13.42 26.56 26.54
C ALA A 171 12.89 25.36 27.35
N ASN A 172 11.97 24.59 26.77
CA ASN A 172 11.49 23.33 27.33
C ASN A 172 12.64 22.32 27.48
N CYS A 173 13.46 22.14 26.44
CA CYS A 173 14.65 21.30 26.53
C CYS A 173 15.61 21.71 27.65
N GLY A 174 15.84 23.02 27.83
CA GLY A 174 16.67 23.52 28.93
C GLY A 174 16.17 23.07 30.30
N LYS A 175 14.85 23.14 30.54
CA LYS A 175 14.22 22.65 31.77
C LYS A 175 14.31 21.13 31.92
N ILE A 176 14.10 20.38 30.84
CA ILE A 176 14.20 18.91 30.86
C ILE A 176 15.63 18.48 31.22
N VAL A 177 16.65 19.09 30.60
CA VAL A 177 18.06 18.81 30.89
C VAL A 177 18.42 19.20 32.33
N ALA A 178 17.94 20.34 32.82
CA ALA A 178 18.16 20.75 34.21
C ALA A 178 17.54 19.76 35.23
N SER A 179 16.50 19.01 34.85
CA SER A 179 15.93 17.94 35.66
C SER A 179 16.74 16.63 35.66
N GLY A 180 17.87 16.58 34.93
CA GLY A 180 18.72 15.40 34.78
C GLY A 180 18.26 14.42 33.70
N ARG A 181 17.32 14.81 32.84
CA ARG A 181 16.75 13.98 31.78
C ARG A 181 17.25 14.44 30.40
N ALA A 182 17.38 13.53 29.45
CA ALA A 182 17.66 13.90 28.06
C ALA A 182 16.41 14.57 27.45
N CYS A 183 16.57 15.71 26.75
CA CYS A 183 15.44 16.33 26.07
C CYS A 183 14.91 15.44 24.94
N TYR A 184 15.82 14.83 24.19
CA TYR A 184 15.47 13.97 23.06
C TYR A 184 16.14 12.62 23.15
N THR A 185 15.40 11.62 22.69
CA THR A 185 15.92 10.28 22.40
C THR A 185 15.81 10.05 20.91
N ILE A 186 16.94 9.73 20.27
CA ILE A 186 17.00 9.41 18.85
C ILE A 186 17.94 8.23 18.62
N GLY A 187 17.44 7.20 17.93
CA GLY A 187 18.21 5.99 17.66
C GLY A 187 18.99 6.10 16.35
N THR A 188 20.27 6.48 16.41
CA THR A 188 21.09 6.80 15.22
C THR A 188 21.80 5.62 14.57
N LYS A 189 21.55 4.38 15.02
CA LYS A 189 22.11 3.15 14.40
C LYS A 189 21.79 3.07 12.91
N TYR A 190 20.56 3.45 12.54
CA TYR A 190 20.14 3.61 11.15
C TYR A 190 19.89 5.09 10.89
N LEU A 191 20.65 5.67 9.97
CA LEU A 191 20.74 7.14 9.81
C LEU A 191 19.42 7.82 9.41
N TRP A 192 18.45 7.07 8.88
CA TRP A 192 17.17 7.64 8.44
C TRP A 192 16.37 8.25 9.61
N THR A 193 16.54 7.77 10.83
CA THR A 193 15.88 8.32 12.03
C THR A 193 16.40 9.73 12.34
N ALA A 194 17.70 9.97 12.10
CA ALA A 194 18.30 11.30 12.20
C ALA A 194 17.88 12.23 11.06
N GLY A 195 17.54 11.68 9.89
CA GLY A 195 17.04 12.46 8.76
C GLY A 195 15.63 13.04 8.96
N GLY A 196 14.84 12.45 9.85
CA GLY A 196 13.53 13.00 10.25
C GLY A 196 13.58 13.86 11.52
N TRP A 197 14.78 14.20 11.98
CA TRP A 197 15.00 15.25 12.96
C TRP A 197 14.88 16.60 12.23
N PHE A 198 13.80 17.34 12.47
CA PHE A 198 13.52 18.62 11.82
C PHE A 198 14.00 19.83 12.62
#